data_AF-A0AAE3KKG4-F1
#
_entry.id   AF-A0AAE3KKG4-F1
#
_cell.length_a   1.000
_cell.length_b   1.000
_cell.length_c   1.000
_cell.angle_alpha   90.00
_cell.angle_beta   90.00
_cell.angle_gamma   90.00
#
_symmetry.space_group_name_H-M   'P 1'
#
loop_
_entity.id
_entity.type
_entity.pdbx_description
1 polymer ?
#
loop_
_entity_poly.entity_id
_entity_poly.type
_entity_poly.pdbx_seq_one_letter_code
_entity_poly.pdbx_strand_id
1 'polypeptide(L)'
;MDLWMGGIAEDPVNGGSVGELFNTIISDRFRRARDGDRFFYLNDSDLLSLAPDIDTTRLSDIIRRNSTITNIQDNAFIAKEAPEPSAAFSLFALGVLGGGLRLLRKGEKL
;
A
#
# COMPACT_ATOMS: atom_id res chain seq x y z
N MET A 1 19.55 -23.84 -17.06
CA MET A 1 19.19 -22.81 -16.07
C MET A 1 17.93 -23.30 -15.36
N ASP A 2 17.86 -23.16 -14.04
CA ASP A 2 16.66 -23.50 -13.26
C ASP A 2 15.57 -22.45 -13.48
N LEU A 3 14.29 -22.87 -13.54
CA LEU A 3 13.14 -21.99 -13.72
C LEU A 3 13.01 -20.98 -12.58
N TRP A 4 13.32 -21.38 -11.35
CA TRP A 4 13.30 -20.45 -10.22
C TRP A 4 14.31 -19.32 -10.42
N MET A 5 15.57 -19.69 -10.71
CA MET A 5 16.66 -18.75 -10.93
C MET A 5 16.43 -17.88 -12.17
N GLY A 6 15.88 -18.44 -13.24
CA GLY A 6 15.51 -17.67 -14.43
C GLY A 6 14.42 -16.65 -14.15
N GLY A 7 13.35 -17.03 -13.46
CA GLY A 7 12.21 -16.14 -13.23
C GLY A 7 12.47 -15.00 -12.24
N ILE A 8 13.33 -15.19 -11.23
CA ILE A 8 13.74 -14.09 -10.34
C ILE A 8 14.79 -13.15 -10.97
N ALA A 9 15.45 -13.58 -12.04
CA ALA A 9 16.48 -12.80 -12.72
C ALA A 9 15.90 -11.81 -13.76
N GLU A 10 14.62 -11.91 -14.10
CA GLU A 10 13.95 -11.01 -15.04
C GLU A 10 13.53 -9.69 -14.38
N ASP A 11 13.59 -8.59 -15.14
CA ASP A 11 13.14 -7.28 -14.69
C ASP A 11 11.62 -7.25 -14.47
N PRO A 12 11.11 -6.58 -13.41
CA PRO A 12 9.68 -6.49 -13.16
C PRO A 12 8.90 -5.80 -14.29
N VAL A 13 7.71 -6.31 -14.60
CA VAL A 13 6.82 -5.79 -15.64
C VAL A 13 5.51 -5.24 -15.07
N ASN A 14 4.83 -4.37 -15.82
CA ASN A 14 3.48 -3.85 -15.50
C ASN A 14 3.33 -3.17 -14.13
N GLY A 15 4.42 -2.61 -13.58
CA GLY A 15 4.43 -2.04 -12.22
C GLY A 15 4.25 -3.09 -11.11
N GLY A 16 4.37 -4.38 -11.44
CA GLY A 16 4.39 -5.48 -10.49
C GLY A 16 5.79 -5.74 -9.94
N SER A 17 5.95 -6.90 -9.28
CA SER A 17 7.19 -7.28 -8.59
C SER A 17 7.96 -8.42 -9.25
N VAL A 18 7.50 -8.91 -10.41
CA VAL A 18 8.06 -10.07 -11.11
C VAL A 18 8.18 -9.81 -12.61
N GLY A 19 9.13 -10.50 -13.25
CA GLY A 19 9.29 -10.46 -14.71
C GLY A 19 8.24 -11.27 -15.47
N GLU A 20 8.35 -11.25 -16.80
CA GLU A 20 7.35 -11.77 -17.73
C GLU A 20 7.07 -13.28 -17.56
N LEU A 21 8.11 -14.08 -17.30
CA LEU A 21 7.99 -15.52 -17.08
C LEU A 21 7.10 -15.83 -15.87
N PHE A 22 7.43 -15.23 -14.73
CA PHE A 22 6.65 -15.42 -13.50
C PHE A 22 5.30 -14.73 -13.56
N ASN A 23 5.18 -13.55 -14.17
CA ASN A 23 3.90 -12.89 -14.42
C ASN A 23 2.95 -13.83 -15.18
N THR A 24 3.43 -14.47 -16.25
CA THR A 24 2.66 -15.41 -17.06
C THR A 24 2.24 -16.64 -16.27
N ILE A 25 3.19 -17.31 -15.60
CA ILE A 25 2.92 -18.53 -14.85
C ILE A 25 1.95 -18.25 -13.69
N ILE A 26 2.21 -17.21 -12.90
CA ILE A 26 1.39 -16.87 -11.73
C ILE A 26 -0.03 -16.49 -12.18
N SER A 27 -0.15 -15.63 -13.20
CA SER A 27 -1.46 -15.20 -13.71
C SER A 27 -2.30 -16.35 -14.26
N ASP A 28 -1.70 -17.26 -15.04
CA ASP A 28 -2.40 -18.45 -15.53
C ASP A 28 -2.89 -19.32 -14.38
N ARG A 29 -2.06 -19.53 -13.36
CA ARG A 29 -2.42 -20.36 -12.21
C ARG A 29 -3.54 -19.76 -11.38
N PHE A 30 -3.48 -18.46 -11.07
CA PHE A 30 -4.57 -17.79 -10.36
C PHE A 30 -5.87 -17.79 -11.17
N ARG A 31 -5.80 -17.57 -12.49
CA ARG A 31 -6.98 -17.62 -13.37
C ARG A 31 -7.62 -19.01 -13.37
N ARG A 32 -6.83 -20.07 -13.57
CA ARG A 32 -7.35 -21.44 -13.60
C ARG A 32 -7.90 -21.88 -12.24
N ALA A 33 -7.27 -21.46 -11.13
CA ALA A 33 -7.77 -21.73 -9.79
C ALA A 33 -9.13 -21.05 -9.56
N ARG A 34 -9.27 -19.78 -9.95
CA ARG A 34 -10.53 -19.04 -9.87
C ARG A 34 -11.62 -19.66 -10.75
N ASP A 35 -11.32 -19.86 -12.03
CA ASP A 35 -12.31 -20.31 -13.02
C ASP A 35 -12.73 -21.77 -12.80
N GLY A 36 -11.85 -22.57 -12.18
CA GLY A 36 -12.11 -23.97 -11.83
C GLY A 36 -12.83 -24.17 -10.49
N ASP A 37 -12.97 -23.12 -9.67
CA ASP A 37 -13.62 -23.21 -8.37
C ASP A 37 -15.13 -22.90 -8.49
N ARG A 38 -15.95 -23.95 -8.35
CA ARG A 38 -17.41 -23.82 -8.33
C ARG A 38 -17.91 -22.90 -7.20
N PHE A 39 -17.15 -22.81 -6.10
CA PHE A 39 -17.49 -22.00 -4.93
C PHE A 39 -16.77 -20.66 -4.90
N PHE A 40 -16.17 -20.24 -6.01
CA PHE A 40 -15.59 -18.91 -6.10
C PHE A 40 -16.68 -17.86 -5.82
N TYR A 41 -16.39 -16.94 -4.90
CA TYR A 41 -17.41 -16.09 -4.26
C TYR A 41 -18.23 -15.22 -5.24
N LEU A 42 -17.69 -14.88 -6.43
CA LEU A 42 -18.43 -14.14 -7.46
C LEU A 42 -19.44 -15.00 -8.24
N ASN A 43 -19.41 -16.32 -8.09
CA ASN A 43 -20.34 -17.23 -8.75
C ASN A 43 -21.64 -17.44 -7.97
N ASP A 44 -21.73 -16.96 -6.72
CA ASP A 44 -22.89 -17.11 -5.86
C ASP A 44 -23.62 -15.76 -5.71
N SER A 45 -24.80 -15.66 -6.33
CA SER A 45 -25.63 -14.45 -6.27
C SER A 45 -26.24 -14.20 -4.91
N ASP A 46 -26.44 -15.26 -4.11
CA ASP A 46 -27.10 -15.17 -2.82
C ASP A 46 -26.10 -14.76 -1.72
N LEU A 47 -24.80 -15.02 -1.94
CA LEU A 47 -23.73 -14.68 -1.01
C LEU A 47 -23.67 -13.20 -0.65
N LEU A 48 -23.99 -12.29 -1.58
CA LEU A 48 -24.01 -10.85 -1.31
C LEU A 48 -25.07 -10.45 -0.27
N SER A 49 -26.16 -11.22 -0.15
CA SER A 49 -27.17 -10.97 0.88
C SER A 49 -26.67 -11.37 2.28
N LEU A 50 -25.83 -12.40 2.35
CA LEU A 50 -25.26 -12.91 3.60
C LEU A 50 -24.00 -12.14 4.03
N ALA A 51 -23.21 -11.69 3.06
CA ALA A 51 -21.95 -10.99 3.25
C ALA A 51 -21.86 -9.78 2.31
N PRO A 52 -22.60 -8.69 2.60
CA PRO A 52 -22.67 -7.52 1.72
C PRO A 52 -21.32 -6.79 1.56
N ASP A 53 -20.43 -6.92 2.54
CA ASP A 53 -19.12 -6.24 2.56
C ASP A 53 -17.99 -7.10 1.96
N ILE A 54 -18.29 -8.27 1.38
CA ILE A 54 -17.26 -9.22 0.95
C ILE A 54 -16.34 -8.67 -0.15
N ASP A 55 -16.84 -7.78 -1.00
CA ASP A 55 -16.11 -7.16 -2.10
C ASP A 55 -15.23 -5.97 -1.66
N THR A 56 -15.56 -5.37 -0.54
CA THR A 56 -14.99 -4.11 -0.04
C THR A 56 -14.12 -4.31 1.20
N THR A 57 -14.19 -5.49 1.83
CA THR A 57 -13.38 -5.85 3.00
C THR A 57 -11.89 -5.81 2.68
N ARG A 58 -11.12 -5.05 3.46
CA ARG A 58 -9.66 -4.97 3.36
C ARG A 58 -8.99 -5.82 4.42
N LEU A 59 -7.75 -6.23 4.16
CA LEU A 59 -6.93 -6.92 5.18
C LEU A 59 -6.71 -6.05 6.43
N SER A 60 -6.59 -4.73 6.25
CA SER A 60 -6.48 -3.77 7.36
C SER A 60 -7.72 -3.76 8.25
N ASP A 61 -8.92 -3.94 7.69
CA ASP A 61 -10.17 -4.06 8.46
C ASP A 61 -10.17 -5.33 9.30
N ILE A 62 -9.70 -6.45 8.74
CA ILE A 62 -9.58 -7.72 9.46
C ILE A 62 -8.60 -7.58 10.63
N ILE A 63 -7.45 -6.94 10.42
CA ILE A 63 -6.44 -6.72 11.47
C ILE A 63 -7.03 -5.86 12.59
N ARG A 64 -7.71 -4.75 12.26
CA ARG A 64 -8.33 -3.86 13.27
C ARG A 64 -9.42 -4.56 14.08
N ARG A 65 -10.20 -5.45 13.46
CA ARG A 65 -11.27 -6.21 14.13
C ARG A 65 -10.75 -7.26 15.10
N ASN A 66 -9.52 -7.75 14.90
CA ASN A 66 -8.98 -8.92 15.63
C ASN A 66 -7.69 -8.62 16.42
N SER A 67 -7.29 -7.35 16.54
CA SER A 67 -6.07 -6.98 17.27
C SER A 67 -6.22 -5.62 17.95
N THR A 68 -5.21 -5.22 18.72
CA THR A 68 -5.11 -3.90 19.34
C THR A 68 -4.45 -2.86 18.42
N ILE A 69 -4.07 -3.24 17.19
CA ILE A 69 -3.39 -2.35 16.24
C ILE A 69 -4.39 -1.34 15.68
N THR A 70 -4.16 -0.06 15.96
CA THR A 70 -4.96 1.05 15.43
C THR A 70 -4.24 1.85 14.34
N ASN A 71 -2.91 1.90 14.40
CA ASN A 71 -2.07 2.62 13.44
C ASN A 71 -1.62 1.70 12.30
N ILE A 72 -2.48 1.55 11.28
CA ILE A 72 -2.20 0.79 10.06
C ILE A 72 -2.84 1.50 8.86
N GLN A 73 -2.17 1.45 7.72
CA GLN A 73 -2.68 1.94 6.44
C GLN A 73 -3.88 1.13 5.94
N ASP A 74 -4.73 1.74 5.11
CA ASP A 74 -5.92 1.07 4.57
C ASP A 74 -5.56 -0.03 3.56
N ASN A 75 -4.55 0.20 2.72
CA ASN A 75 -3.98 -0.85 1.89
C ASN A 75 -2.75 -1.45 2.60
N ALA A 76 -2.95 -2.56 3.30
CA ALA A 76 -1.90 -3.22 4.07
C ALA A 76 -0.69 -3.68 3.21
N PHE A 77 -0.82 -3.78 1.89
CA PHE A 77 0.23 -4.26 0.99
C PHE A 77 1.20 -3.17 0.53
N ILE A 78 0.89 -1.88 0.73
CA ILE A 78 1.72 -0.77 0.28
C ILE A 78 2.27 -0.02 1.48
N ALA A 79 3.58 0.18 1.50
CA ALA A 79 4.23 1.03 2.49
C ALA A 79 3.91 2.50 2.19
N LYS A 80 3.43 3.24 3.21
CA LYS A 80 3.34 4.69 3.12
C LYS A 80 4.74 5.25 3.34
N GLU A 81 5.23 6.08 2.43
CA GLU A 81 6.47 6.84 2.66
C GLU A 81 6.30 7.64 3.95
N ALA A 82 7.16 7.35 4.93
CA ALA A 82 7.32 8.22 6.07
C ALA A 82 8.05 9.47 5.56
N PRO A 83 7.57 10.70 5.83
CA PRO A 83 8.32 11.88 5.47
C PRO A 83 9.72 11.80 6.10
N GLU A 84 10.75 11.94 5.27
CA GLU A 84 12.14 11.89 5.71
C GLU A 84 12.34 12.82 6.91
N PRO A 85 13.00 12.38 8.00
CA PRO A 85 13.12 13.17 9.23
C PRO A 85 13.67 14.58 9.01
N SER A 86 14.54 14.72 7.99
CA SER A 86 15.11 16.00 7.56
C SER A 86 14.06 16.97 7.01
N ALA A 87 13.04 16.51 6.30
CA ALA A 87 11.98 17.36 5.74
C ALA A 87 11.13 18.01 6.84
N ALA A 88 10.80 17.26 7.89
CA ALA A 88 10.11 17.79 9.07
C ALA A 88 10.97 18.84 9.80
N PHE A 89 12.28 18.59 9.90
CA PHE A 89 13.22 19.51 10.53
C PHE A 89 13.41 20.79 9.71
N SER A 90 13.48 20.70 8.39
CA SER A 90 13.58 21.86 7.48
C SER A 90 12.35 22.76 7.56
N LEU A 91 11.14 22.17 7.61
CA LEU A 91 9.89 22.93 7.78
C LEU A 91 9.81 23.61 9.15
N PHE A 92 10.25 22.93 10.21
CA PHE A 92 10.34 23.52 11.54
C PHE A 92 11.37 24.67 11.60
N ALA A 93 12.56 24.46 11.06
CA ALA A 93 13.62 25.47 11.01
C ALA A 93 13.22 26.72 10.21
N LEU A 94 12.55 26.55 9.06
CA LEU A 94 11.99 27.66 8.27
C LEU A 94 10.92 28.43 9.05
N GLY A 95 10.06 27.74 9.80
CA GLY A 95 9.05 28.38 10.65
C GLY A 95 9.68 29.21 11.79
N VAL A 96 10.71 28.69 12.45
CA VAL A 96 11.42 29.38 13.54
C VAL A 96 12.25 30.57 13.02
N LEU A 97 12.99 30.39 11.92
CA LEU A 97 13.78 31.46 11.30
C LEU A 97 12.88 32.56 10.71
N GLY A 98 11.77 32.18 10.07
CA GLY A 98 10.79 33.13 9.55
C GLY A 98 10.09 33.94 10.65
N GLY A 99 9.83 33.33 11.81
CA GLY A 99 9.31 34.01 13.00
C GLY A 99 10.32 34.99 13.62
N GLY A 100 11.60 34.59 13.71
CA GLY A 100 12.68 35.43 14.25
C GLY A 100 12.98 36.67 13.41
N LEU A 101 12.94 36.54 12.07
CA LEU A 101 13.17 37.66 11.15
C LEU A 101 12.07 38.73 11.22
N ARG A 102 10.84 38.33 11.57
CA ARG A 102 9.69 39.23 11.71
C ARG A 102 9.76 40.07 13.01
N LEU A 103 10.43 39.56 14.03
CA LEU A 103 10.66 40.25 15.30
C LEU A 103 11.83 41.26 15.21
N LEU A 104 12.86 40.95 14.43
CA LEU A 104 14.00 41.86 14.21
C LEU A 104 13.60 43.13 13.44
N ARG A 105 12.63 43.05 12.52
CA ARG A 105 12.13 44.23 11.77
C ARG A 105 11.30 45.20 12.62
N LYS A 106 10.85 44.80 13.82
CA LYS A 106 10.05 45.64 14.72
C LYS A 106 10.91 46.38 15.76
N GLY A 107 12.18 45.97 15.95
CA GLY A 107 13.13 46.58 16.89
C GLY A 107 13.90 47.78 16.33
N GLU A 108 13.99 47.96 15.00
CA GLU A 108 14.69 49.10 14.36
C GLU A 108 13.82 50.35 14.16
N LYS A 109 12.64 50.44 14.81
CA LYS A 109 11.74 51.60 14.73
C LYS A 109 11.42 52.24 16.09
N LEU A 110 12.42 52.34 16.96
CA LEU A 110 12.40 53.16 18.17
C LEU A 110 13.60 54.08 18.18
#